data_AF-A0A7R7IYJ8-F1
#
_entry.id   AF-A0A7R7IYJ8-F1
#
_cell.length_a   1.000
_cell.length_b   1.000
_cell.length_c   1.000
_cell.angle_alpha   90.00
_cell.angle_beta   90.00
_cell.angle_gamma   90.00
#
_symmetry.space_group_name_H-M   'P 1'
#
loop_
_entity.id
_entity.type
_entity.pdbx_description
1 polymer ?
#
loop_
_entity_poly.entity_id
_entity_poly.type
_entity_poly.pdbx_seq_one_letter_code
_entity_poly.pdbx_strand_id
1 'polypeptide(L)'
;MGAIEAQKAFAHVPVCTVEVLPDYDAIVFGTPTRFGNMCGQMRQFLDATGGLWLQGELVVKAGSVFASSATQHGGQESTILTFHTFLLQVATERFSGVSSMTPPFPAVSSKPSAMKPGLST
;
A
#
# COMPACT_ATOMS: atom_id res chain seq x y z
N MET A 1 -18.99 -7.68 -20.93
CA MET A 1 -18.15 -7.16 -22.03
C MET A 1 -17.26 -5.96 -21.65
N GLY A 2 -17.43 -5.29 -20.49
CA GLY A 2 -16.58 -4.13 -20.12
C GLY A 2 -15.25 -4.43 -19.42
N ALA A 3 -15.06 -5.62 -18.81
CA ALA A 3 -13.86 -5.92 -18.02
C ALA A 3 -12.56 -5.98 -18.84
N ILE A 4 -12.64 -6.46 -20.10
CA ILE A 4 -11.47 -6.56 -20.98
C ILE A 4 -11.07 -5.18 -21.52
N GLU A 5 -12.02 -4.26 -21.72
CA GLU A 5 -11.73 -2.90 -22.15
C GLU A 5 -11.07 -2.07 -21.04
N ALA A 6 -11.54 -2.24 -19.79
CA ALA A 6 -10.88 -1.66 -18.63
C ALA A 6 -9.43 -2.17 -18.50
N GLN A 7 -9.19 -3.48 -18.63
CA GLN A 7 -7.83 -4.04 -18.59
C GLN A 7 -6.91 -3.47 -19.66
N LYS A 8 -7.40 -3.26 -20.89
CA LYS A 8 -6.63 -2.63 -21.96
C LYS A 8 -6.30 -1.17 -21.66
N ALA A 9 -7.22 -0.42 -21.07
CA ALA A 9 -6.99 0.98 -20.68
C ALA A 9 -5.85 1.10 -19.65
N PHE A 10 -5.71 0.13 -18.75
CA PHE A 10 -4.67 0.11 -17.71
C PHE A 10 -3.39 -0.64 -18.10
N ALA A 11 -3.24 -1.09 -19.36
CA ALA A 11 -2.07 -1.88 -19.78
C ALA A 11 -0.73 -1.13 -19.67
N HIS A 12 -0.75 0.21 -19.62
CA HIS A 12 0.42 1.05 -19.45
C HIS A 12 0.84 1.24 -17.98
N VAL A 13 -0.01 0.84 -17.02
CA VAL A 13 0.26 0.96 -15.59
C VAL A 13 1.21 -0.17 -15.17
N PRO A 14 2.36 0.13 -14.54
CA PRO A 14 3.28 -0.91 -14.10
C PRO A 14 2.65 -1.79 -13.02
N VAL A 15 2.99 -3.07 -13.04
CA VAL A 15 2.55 -4.02 -12.00
C VAL A 15 3.23 -3.65 -10.69
N CYS A 16 2.43 -3.42 -9.65
CA CYS A 16 2.94 -3.15 -8.31
C CYS A 16 3.52 -4.43 -7.69
N THR A 17 4.79 -4.39 -7.32
CA THR A 17 5.46 -5.45 -6.53
C THR A 17 5.61 -5.01 -5.09
N VAL A 18 5.84 -5.95 -4.17
CA VAL A 18 6.06 -5.62 -2.76
C VAL A 18 7.29 -4.73 -2.60
N GLU A 19 8.35 -4.99 -3.36
CA GLU A 19 9.65 -4.30 -3.26
C GLU A 19 9.63 -2.81 -3.64
N VAL A 20 8.60 -2.33 -4.34
CA VAL A 20 8.48 -0.90 -4.69
C VAL A 20 7.66 -0.10 -3.68
N LEU A 21 6.97 -0.76 -2.74
CA LEU A 21 6.21 -0.10 -1.67
C LEU A 21 7.10 0.80 -0.76
N PRO A 22 8.38 0.48 -0.52
CA PRO A 22 9.34 1.34 0.16
C PRO A 22 9.56 2.72 -0.48
N ASP A 23 9.46 2.84 -1.81
CA ASP A 23 9.82 4.05 -2.54
C ASP A 23 8.69 5.10 -2.62
N TYR A 24 7.46 4.78 -2.18
CA TYR A 24 6.31 5.68 -2.26
C TYR A 24 5.96 6.35 -0.93
N ASP A 25 5.65 7.64 -0.93
CA ASP A 25 5.23 8.38 0.27
C ASP A 25 3.81 8.04 0.75
N ALA A 26 2.93 7.67 -0.19
CA ALA A 26 1.53 7.32 0.06
C ALA A 26 1.09 6.15 -0.81
N ILE A 27 0.28 5.26 -0.23
CA ILE A 27 -0.20 4.05 -0.90
C ILE A 27 -1.73 3.98 -0.76
N VAL A 28 -2.42 3.86 -1.90
CA VAL A 28 -3.87 3.71 -1.95
C VAL A 28 -4.21 2.31 -2.48
N PHE A 29 -4.92 1.54 -1.66
CA PHE A 29 -5.31 0.17 -1.98
C PHE A 29 -6.74 0.08 -2.48
N GLY A 30 -6.96 -0.69 -3.53
CA GLY A 30 -8.29 -0.98 -4.07
C GLY A 30 -8.57 -2.47 -4.02
N THR A 31 -9.68 -2.88 -3.39
CA THR A 31 -10.11 -4.29 -3.40
C THR A 31 -11.60 -4.42 -3.68
N PRO A 32 -12.03 -5.38 -4.51
CA PRO A 32 -13.44 -5.76 -4.52
C PRO A 32 -13.80 -6.39 -3.17
N THR A 33 -15.03 -6.16 -2.71
CA THR A 33 -15.58 -6.77 -1.51
C THR A 33 -15.92 -8.23 -1.75
N ARG A 34 -15.46 -9.11 -0.86
CA ARG A 34 -15.75 -10.54 -0.87
C ARG A 34 -16.32 -10.94 0.50
N PHE A 35 -17.65 -11.01 0.57
CA PHE A 35 -18.41 -11.30 1.81
C PHE A 35 -18.04 -10.36 2.98
N GLY A 36 -17.89 -9.06 2.71
CA GLY A 36 -17.54 -8.07 3.72
C GLY A 36 -16.07 -8.04 4.14
N ASN A 37 -15.19 -8.71 3.37
CA ASN A 37 -13.74 -8.68 3.55
C ASN A 37 -13.04 -8.41 2.20
N MET A 38 -11.71 -8.21 2.24
CA MET A 38 -10.89 -8.07 1.04
C MET A 38 -10.86 -9.35 0.20
N CYS A 39 -10.50 -9.24 -1.08
CA CYS A 39 -10.32 -10.41 -1.92
C CYS A 39 -9.05 -11.20 -1.53
N GLY A 40 -9.03 -12.51 -1.80
CA GLY A 40 -7.90 -13.37 -1.43
C GLY A 40 -6.56 -12.95 -2.05
N GLN A 41 -6.59 -12.41 -3.28
CA GLN A 41 -5.39 -11.90 -3.95
C GLN A 41 -4.81 -10.69 -3.22
N MET A 42 -5.66 -9.76 -2.77
CA MET A 42 -5.23 -8.62 -1.97
C MET A 42 -4.67 -9.09 -0.62
N ARG A 43 -5.32 -10.06 0.02
CA ARG A 43 -4.80 -10.62 1.27
C ARG A 43 -3.41 -11.23 1.10
N GLN A 44 -3.21 -12.02 0.04
CA GLN A 44 -1.91 -12.62 -0.27
C GLN A 44 -0.84 -11.57 -0.54
N PHE A 45 -1.18 -10.49 -1.26
CA PHE A 45 -0.27 -9.36 -1.49
C PHE A 45 0.16 -8.72 -0.16
N LEU A 46 -0.81 -8.44 0.71
CA LEU A 46 -0.56 -7.85 2.03
C LEU A 46 0.25 -8.78 2.94
N ASP A 47 -0.04 -10.08 2.95
CA ASP A 47 0.73 -11.06 3.73
C ASP A 47 2.20 -11.14 3.25
N ALA A 48 2.47 -10.93 1.96
CA ALA A 48 3.82 -10.87 1.41
C ALA A 48 4.60 -9.61 1.85
N THR A 49 3.92 -8.57 2.35
CA THR A 49 4.56 -7.35 2.88
C THR A 49 5.15 -7.52 4.29
N GLY A 50 4.99 -8.69 4.92
CA GLY A 50 5.52 -8.96 6.27
C GLY A 50 7.03 -8.75 6.44
N GLY A 51 7.82 -8.98 5.39
CA GLY A 51 9.26 -8.70 5.40
C GLY A 51 9.58 -7.20 5.52
N LEU A 52 8.84 -6.35 4.80
CA LEU A 52 8.99 -4.90 4.85
C LEU A 52 8.48 -4.30 6.16
N TRP A 53 7.44 -4.92 6.73
CA TRP A 53 6.95 -4.58 8.05
C TRP A 53 8.00 -4.84 9.12
N LEU A 54 8.67 -6.00 9.08
CA LEU A 54 9.77 -6.34 10.00
C LEU A 54 10.95 -5.35 9.89
N GLN A 55 11.21 -4.83 8.69
CA GLN A 55 12.25 -3.82 8.45
C GLN A 55 11.81 -2.39 8.83
N GLY A 56 10.52 -2.18 9.10
CA GLY A 56 9.96 -0.87 9.44
C GLY A 56 9.87 0.11 8.28
N GLU A 57 9.97 -0.35 7.03
CA GLU A 57 9.97 0.53 5.82
C GLU A 57 8.58 1.03 5.43
N LEU A 58 7.53 0.43 6.01
CA LEU A 58 6.13 0.82 5.81
C LEU A 58 5.60 1.72 6.95
N VAL A 59 6.38 1.89 8.02
CA VAL A 59 6.03 2.78 9.14
C VAL A 59 6.12 4.23 8.64
N VAL A 60 5.13 5.06 8.99
CA VAL A 60 4.97 6.49 8.60
C VAL A 60 4.30 6.75 7.24
N LYS A 61 4.04 5.74 6.40
CA LYS A 61 3.40 5.98 5.10
C LYS A 61 1.89 6.18 5.21
N ALA A 62 1.37 7.15 4.46
CA ALA A 62 -0.07 7.38 4.38
C ALA A 62 -0.72 6.24 3.59
N GLY A 63 -1.55 5.43 4.25
CA GLY A 63 -2.33 4.36 3.65
C GLY A 63 -3.80 4.76 3.49
N SER A 64 -4.38 4.56 2.31
CA SER A 64 -5.82 4.69 2.09
C SER A 64 -6.38 3.43 1.42
N VAL A 65 -7.67 3.18 1.57
CA VAL A 65 -8.34 2.03 0.94
C VAL A 65 -9.70 2.43 0.38
N PHE A 66 -10.00 1.91 -0.81
CA PHE A 66 -11.33 1.94 -1.40
C PHE A 66 -11.80 0.51 -1.69
N ALA A 67 -13.11 0.28 -1.49
CA ALA A 67 -13.75 -0.99 -1.78
C ALA A 67 -14.84 -0.82 -2.85
N SER A 68 -15.07 -1.86 -3.65
CA SER A 68 -16.17 -1.90 -4.61
C SER A 68 -16.98 -3.17 -4.46
N SER A 69 -18.30 -3.07 -4.60
CA SER A 69 -19.22 -4.22 -4.56
C SER A 69 -20.33 -4.05 -5.60
N ALA A 70 -20.96 -5.15 -6.01
CA ALA A 70 -22.03 -5.14 -7.01
C ALA A 70 -23.34 -4.53 -6.47
N THR A 71 -23.47 -4.36 -5.15
CA THR A 71 -24.66 -3.78 -4.51
C THR A 71 -24.28 -2.70 -3.51
N GLN A 72 -25.21 -1.77 -3.26
CA GLN A 72 -25.03 -0.62 -2.36
C GLN A 72 -24.69 -1.06 -0.91
N HIS A 73 -25.35 -2.09 -0.41
CA HIS A 73 -25.10 -2.66 0.94
C HIS A 73 -24.26 -3.95 0.88
N GLY A 74 -23.45 -4.12 -0.17
CA GLY A 74 -22.71 -5.35 -0.42
C GLY A 74 -21.46 -5.55 0.44
N GLY A 75 -21.39 -4.92 1.62
CA GLY A 75 -20.27 -5.03 2.56
C GLY A 75 -19.07 -4.11 2.25
N GLN A 76 -19.27 -3.01 1.53
CA GLN A 76 -18.21 -2.06 1.19
C GLN A 76 -17.61 -1.44 2.46
N GLU A 77 -18.46 -0.99 3.38
CA GLU A 77 -18.05 -0.42 4.67
C GLU A 77 -17.31 -1.43 5.54
N SER A 78 -17.84 -2.67 5.66
CA SER A 78 -17.17 -3.72 6.43
C SER A 78 -15.83 -4.13 5.84
N THR A 79 -15.70 -4.11 4.51
CA THR A 79 -14.41 -4.34 3.83
C THR A 79 -13.41 -3.25 4.17
N ILE A 80 -13.84 -1.98 4.13
CA ILE A 80 -12.99 -0.84 4.49
C ILE A 80 -12.54 -0.94 5.95
N LEU A 81 -13.46 -1.27 6.87
CA LEU A 81 -13.14 -1.42 8.30
C LEU A 81 -12.13 -2.53 8.55
N THR A 82 -12.34 -3.71 7.97
CA THR A 82 -11.42 -4.85 8.11
C THR A 82 -10.05 -4.58 7.49
N PHE A 83 -9.99 -3.80 6.41
CA PHE A 83 -8.74 -3.38 5.79
C PHE A 83 -7.99 -2.33 6.63
N HIS A 84 -8.70 -1.37 7.24
CA HIS A 84 -8.09 -0.38 8.12
C HIS A 84 -7.41 -1.04 9.32
N THR A 85 -7.97 -2.12 9.87
CA THR A 85 -7.30 -2.89 10.93
C THR A 85 -5.93 -3.39 10.48
N PHE A 86 -5.80 -3.89 9.24
CA PHE A 86 -4.52 -4.31 8.69
C PHE A 86 -3.55 -3.13 8.52
N LEU A 87 -4.02 -2.02 7.95
CA LEU A 87 -3.18 -0.82 7.78
C LEU A 87 -2.67 -0.29 9.12
N LEU A 88 -3.50 -0.29 10.15
CA LEU A 88 -3.11 0.09 11.50
C LEU A 88 -2.06 -0.87 12.06
N GLN A 89 -2.20 -2.18 11.86
CA GLN A 89 -1.19 -3.15 12.32
C GLN A 89 0.17 -2.91 11.65
N VAL A 90 0.18 -2.65 10.34
CA VAL A 90 1.41 -2.39 9.60
C VAL A 90 2.01 -1.02 9.94
N ALA A 91 1.17 -0.03 10.26
CA ALA A 91 1.61 1.33 10.61
C ALA A 91 2.04 1.50 12.08
N THR A 92 1.49 0.72 13.02
CA THR A 92 1.60 0.99 14.47
C THR A 92 2.87 0.45 15.12
N GLU A 93 3.69 -0.36 14.45
CA GLU A 93 4.87 -0.96 15.10
C GLU A 93 6.16 -0.15 14.97
N ARG A 94 6.13 1.07 15.50
CA ARG A 94 7.33 1.68 16.09
C ARG A 94 7.02 2.46 17.35
N PHE A 95 6.32 1.83 18.30
CA PHE A 95 6.33 2.29 19.68
C PHE A 95 7.68 1.93 20.31
N SER A 96 8.60 2.89 20.35
CA SER A 96 9.86 2.76 21.05
C SER A 96 9.63 2.51 22.55
N GLY A 97 10.01 1.34 23.05
CA GLY A 97 10.06 1.09 24.49
C GLY A 97 10.64 -0.29 24.85
N VAL A 98 11.93 -0.34 25.21
CA VAL A 98 12.78 -1.47 25.69
C VAL A 98 13.29 -2.41 24.56
N SER A 99 14.59 -2.58 24.24
CA SER A 99 15.86 -2.33 24.92
C SER A 99 17.04 -2.23 23.92
N SER A 100 18.02 -1.38 24.26
CA SER A 100 19.41 -1.23 23.78
C SER A 100 19.72 -0.90 22.29
N MET A 101 20.29 0.31 22.11
CA MET A 101 21.23 0.70 21.05
C MET A 101 20.78 0.48 19.60
N THR A 102 19.97 1.40 19.09
CA THR A 102 20.05 1.80 17.67
C THR A 102 19.66 3.27 17.58
N PRO A 103 20.47 4.12 16.91
CA PRO A 103 20.20 5.55 16.86
C PRO A 103 18.83 5.84 16.21
N PRO A 104 18.17 6.93 16.64
CA PRO A 104 16.80 7.22 16.28
C PRO A 104 16.75 7.73 14.84
N PHE A 105 15.90 7.10 14.01
CA PHE A 105 15.60 7.47 12.63
C PHE A 105 16.80 7.47 11.66
N PRO A 106 16.77 6.71 10.55
CA PRO A 106 17.46 7.22 9.38
C PRO A 106 16.77 8.55 9.04
N ALA A 107 17.53 9.64 9.05
CA ALA A 107 17.11 10.90 8.47
C ALA A 107 16.41 10.59 7.14
N VAL A 108 15.27 11.25 6.89
CA VAL A 108 14.66 11.33 5.56
C VAL A 108 15.78 11.40 4.55
N SER A 109 15.98 10.31 3.80
CA SER A 109 17.01 10.26 2.78
C SER A 109 16.56 11.28 1.74
N SER A 110 17.15 12.46 1.81
CA SER A 110 17.11 13.45 0.76
C SER A 110 17.82 12.86 -0.46
N LYS A 111 17.17 11.92 -1.16
CA LYS A 111 17.48 11.70 -2.56
C LYS A 111 17.16 13.04 -3.24
N PRO A 112 18.17 13.78 -3.73
CA PRO A 112 17.87 14.94 -4.54
C PRO A 112 17.19 14.39 -5.79
N SER A 113 15.93 14.74 -5.98
CA SER A 113 15.25 14.59 -7.26
C SER A 113 16.16 15.23 -8.31
N ALA A 114 16.86 14.38 -9.05
CA ALA A 114 17.71 14.80 -10.15
C ALA A 114 16.77 15.38 -11.22
N MET A 115 16.57 16.68 -11.12
CA MET A 115 16.14 17.57 -12.18
C MET A 115 16.99 17.24 -13.41
N LYS A 116 16.43 16.45 -14.33
CA LYS A 116 17.03 16.22 -15.64
C LYS A 116 17.13 17.60 -16.31
N PRO A 117 18.33 18.11 -16.61
CA PRO A 117 18.44 19.33 -17.40
C PRO A 117 17.95 19.01 -18.81
N GLY A 118 16.93 19.74 -19.26
CA GLY A 118 16.61 19.77 -20.67
C GLY A 118 17.76 20.43 -21.44
N LEU A 119 18.23 19.78 -22.51
CA LEU A 119 18.75 20.46 -23.70
C LEU A 119 18.78 19.54 -24.94
N SER A 120 18.18 20.06 -26.01
CA SER A 120 18.31 19.79 -27.45
C SER A 120 18.01 18.40 -28.03
N THR A 121 16.89 18.30 -28.75
CA THR A 121 16.89 18.50 -30.22
C THR A 121 15.66 19.32 -30.59
#